data_AF-A0A9X3EPG7-F1
#
_entry.id   AF-A0A9X3EPG7-F1
#
_cell.length_a   1.000
_cell.length_b   1.000
_cell.length_c   1.000
_cell.angle_alpha   90.00
_cell.angle_beta   90.00
_cell.angle_gamma   90.00
#
_symmetry.space_group_name_H-M   'P 1'
#
loop_
_entity.id
_entity.type
_entity.pdbx_description
1 polymer ?
#
loop_
_entity_poly.entity_id
_entity_poly.type
_entity_poly.pdbx_seq_one_letter_code
_entity_poly.pdbx_strand_id
1 'polypeptide(L)'
;MQLQRVLADGGLLGARAAQPLPELTEAAQRIVGLMPAWDGAKFAEWGTHDWAASGNAKLLTAEMQWLHAGLGACTLGAIKRATSPWSGVYRAKCEHGDAELTVNLTSAQTPKISGFTLGWLAGKPAPELQAVAEAAAPLLAQFDEATFLAHFSPGFRRSALTRTIADVQFEHGACQLGDPLEVRGPREATYALKCAKGTAKLSIAVDRGQPARIVSFQVASTGPLPACR
;
A
#
# COMPACT_ATOMS: atom_id res chain seq x y z
N MET A 1 19.50 12.33 41.34
CA MET A 1 19.02 11.26 40.43
C MET A 1 17.64 10.73 40.88
N GLN A 2 16.59 11.56 40.90
CA GLN A 2 15.25 11.10 41.30
C GLN A 2 14.10 11.58 40.39
N LEU A 3 14.34 12.45 39.41
CA LEU A 3 13.30 12.89 38.46
C LEU A 3 13.07 11.93 37.27
N GLN A 4 14.05 11.11 36.91
CA GLN A 4 13.91 10.18 35.76
C GLN A 4 13.12 8.90 36.09
N ARG A 5 12.95 8.56 37.36
CA ARG A 5 12.19 7.35 37.76
C ARG A 5 10.68 7.57 37.82
N VAL A 6 10.20 8.79 38.04
CA VAL A 6 8.75 9.09 38.12
C VAL A 6 8.08 9.07 36.73
N LEU A 7 8.83 9.25 35.65
CA LEU A 7 8.32 9.22 34.28
C LEU A 7 8.18 7.80 33.68
N ALA A 8 8.68 6.77 34.36
CA ALA A 8 8.59 5.38 33.90
C ALA A 8 7.38 4.62 34.46
N ASP A 9 6.85 5.02 35.63
CA ASP A 9 5.80 4.28 36.34
C ASP A 9 4.37 4.84 36.12
N GLY A 10 4.23 5.98 35.44
CA GLY A 10 2.94 6.52 35.05
C GLY A 10 2.60 6.12 33.62
N GLY A 11 1.81 5.06 33.44
CA GLY A 11 1.29 4.60 32.13
C GLY A 11 0.39 5.62 31.41
N LEU A 12 0.93 6.80 31.09
CA LEU A 12 0.26 7.96 30.51
C LEU A 12 0.86 8.39 29.17
N LEU A 13 1.87 7.69 28.65
CA LEU A 13 2.32 7.83 27.25
C LEU A 13 1.50 6.94 26.32
N GLY A 14 0.18 6.93 26.48
CA GLY A 14 -0.68 6.56 25.35
C GLY A 14 -0.41 7.59 24.27
N ALA A 15 0.22 7.19 23.16
CA ALA A 15 0.45 8.07 22.02
C ALA A 15 -0.88 8.75 21.68
N ARG A 16 -0.99 10.06 21.94
CA ARG A 16 -2.19 10.81 21.57
C ARG A 16 -2.41 10.58 20.09
N ALA A 17 -3.57 10.05 19.72
CA ALA A 17 -3.96 9.91 18.33
C ALA A 17 -3.77 11.29 17.67
N ALA A 18 -2.97 11.35 16.61
CA ALA A 18 -2.72 12.60 15.92
C ALA A 18 -4.08 13.15 15.46
N GLN A 19 -4.41 14.38 15.82
CA GLN A 19 -5.63 15.00 15.35
C GLN A 19 -5.37 15.49 13.91
N PRO A 20 -6.11 14.99 12.90
CA PRO A 20 -5.92 15.41 11.53
C PRO A 20 -6.38 16.86 11.37
N LEU A 21 -5.72 17.61 10.49
CA LEU A 21 -6.19 18.92 10.06
C LEU A 21 -7.49 18.80 9.24
N PRO A 22 -8.45 19.73 9.37
CA PRO A 22 -9.65 19.75 8.52
C PRO A 22 -9.33 19.69 7.02
N GLU A 23 -8.25 20.36 6.60
CA GLU A 23 -7.74 20.39 5.23
C GLU A 23 -7.40 18.98 4.69
N LEU A 24 -7.04 18.04 5.57
CA LEU A 24 -6.81 16.64 5.19
C LEU A 24 -8.10 15.94 4.78
N THR A 25 -9.21 16.24 5.47
CA THR A 25 -10.52 15.67 5.13
C THR A 25 -11.04 16.30 3.84
N GLU A 26 -10.87 17.61 3.67
CA GLU A 26 -11.23 18.29 2.42
C GLU A 26 -10.44 17.75 1.22
N ALA A 27 -9.14 17.53 1.38
CA ALA A 27 -8.30 16.92 0.34
C ALA A 27 -8.78 15.51 -0.03
N ALA A 28 -9.13 14.69 0.95
CA ALA A 28 -9.69 13.36 0.72
C ALA A 28 -11.03 13.42 -0.03
N GLN A 29 -11.91 14.35 0.33
CA GLN A 29 -13.19 14.57 -0.35
C GLN A 29 -12.98 15.01 -1.81
N ARG A 30 -12.03 15.92 -2.05
CA ARG A 30 -11.65 16.37 -3.41
C ARG A 30 -11.17 15.21 -4.28
N ILE A 31 -10.32 14.32 -3.74
CA ILE A 31 -9.82 13.14 -4.47
C ILE A 31 -10.99 12.20 -4.82
N VAL A 32 -11.82 11.84 -3.85
CA VAL A 32 -12.97 10.94 -4.09
C VAL A 32 -13.98 11.57 -5.06
N GLY A 33 -14.22 12.87 -4.96
CA GLY A 33 -15.11 13.59 -5.87
C GLY A 33 -14.63 13.63 -7.32
N LEU A 34 -13.34 13.42 -7.58
CA LEU A 34 -12.79 13.29 -8.94
C LEU A 34 -12.90 11.88 -9.51
N MET A 35 -13.19 10.85 -8.71
CA MET A 35 -13.26 9.46 -9.17
C MET A 35 -14.20 9.22 -10.36
N PRO A 36 -15.44 9.76 -10.38
CA PRO A 36 -16.38 9.48 -11.47
C PRO A 36 -15.95 10.05 -12.83
N ALA A 37 -15.14 11.12 -12.81
CA ALA A 37 -14.67 11.81 -14.00
C ALA A 37 -13.29 12.39 -13.70
N TRP A 38 -12.27 11.53 -13.72
CA TRP A 38 -10.92 11.92 -13.33
C TRP A 38 -10.38 13.04 -14.23
N ASP A 39 -10.07 14.18 -13.61
CA ASP A 39 -9.46 15.34 -14.24
C ASP A 39 -8.12 15.64 -13.57
N GLY A 40 -7.04 15.22 -14.23
CA GLY A 40 -5.68 15.42 -13.74
C GLY A 40 -5.26 16.90 -13.72
N ALA A 41 -5.84 17.76 -14.57
CA ALA A 41 -5.55 19.19 -14.57
C ALA A 41 -6.17 19.85 -13.33
N LYS A 42 -7.43 19.50 -13.03
CA LYS A 42 -8.10 19.95 -11.80
C LYS A 42 -7.39 19.45 -10.54
N PHE A 43 -6.90 18.20 -10.53
CA PHE A 43 -6.09 17.72 -9.40
C PHE A 43 -4.78 18.50 -9.24
N ALA A 44 -4.13 18.91 -10.34
CA ALA A 44 -2.86 19.65 -10.30
C ALA A 44 -2.96 20.99 -9.56
N GLU A 45 -4.15 21.60 -9.49
CA GLU A 45 -4.39 22.84 -8.73
C GLU A 45 -4.19 22.64 -7.22
N TRP A 46 -4.50 21.44 -6.72
CA TRP A 46 -4.43 21.07 -5.30
C TRP A 46 -3.17 20.29 -4.94
N GLY A 47 -2.53 19.68 -5.94
CA GLY A 47 -1.27 18.95 -5.83
C GLY A 47 -0.03 19.85 -5.73
N THR A 48 1.08 19.26 -5.34
CA THR A 48 2.40 19.91 -5.43
C THR A 48 2.89 20.01 -6.88
N HIS A 49 3.83 20.93 -7.14
CA HIS A 49 4.38 21.12 -8.49
C HIS A 49 5.11 19.87 -9.01
N ASP A 50 5.80 19.13 -8.13
CA ASP A 50 6.51 17.89 -8.45
C ASP A 50 5.58 16.81 -9.03
N TRP A 51 4.31 16.83 -8.63
CA TRP A 51 3.29 15.92 -9.15
C TRP A 51 2.96 16.20 -10.62
N ALA A 52 2.85 17.48 -10.99
CA ALA A 52 2.50 17.91 -12.35
C ALA A 52 3.66 17.74 -13.34
N ALA A 53 4.91 17.88 -12.89
CA ALA A 53 6.09 17.94 -13.77
C ALA A 53 6.62 16.57 -14.25
N SER A 54 6.24 15.46 -13.61
CA SER A 54 7.00 14.19 -13.67
C SER A 54 6.43 13.11 -14.59
N GLY A 55 5.46 13.42 -15.47
CA GLY A 55 4.76 12.39 -16.28
C GLY A 55 3.85 11.45 -15.47
N ASN A 56 3.91 11.55 -14.13
CA ASN A 56 3.08 10.86 -13.16
C ASN A 56 1.60 11.17 -13.32
N ALA A 57 1.23 12.36 -13.81
CA ALA A 57 -0.16 12.72 -14.05
C ALA A 57 -0.87 11.78 -15.04
N LYS A 58 -0.24 11.41 -16.17
CA LYS A 58 -0.84 10.49 -17.16
C LYS A 58 -1.01 9.08 -16.60
N LEU A 59 -0.03 8.65 -15.80
CA LEU A 59 0.01 7.32 -15.22
C LEU A 59 -1.05 7.18 -14.14
N LEU A 60 -1.16 8.19 -13.27
CA LEU A 60 -2.21 8.27 -12.30
C LEU A 60 -3.58 8.33 -12.98
N THR A 61 -3.75 9.09 -14.06
CA THR A 61 -5.01 9.08 -14.82
C THR A 61 -5.40 7.67 -15.26
N ALA A 62 -4.49 6.89 -15.84
CA ALA A 62 -4.79 5.52 -16.25
C ALA A 62 -5.10 4.60 -15.05
N GLU A 63 -4.37 4.74 -13.94
CA GLU A 63 -4.60 3.98 -12.70
C GLU A 63 -5.95 4.33 -12.07
N MET A 64 -6.31 5.61 -12.01
CA MET A 64 -7.58 6.09 -11.47
C MET A 64 -8.75 5.67 -12.37
N GLN A 65 -8.59 5.68 -13.69
CA GLN A 65 -9.59 5.14 -14.61
C GLN A 65 -9.79 3.64 -14.42
N TRP A 66 -8.70 2.87 -14.26
CA TRP A 66 -8.78 1.44 -13.97
C TRP A 66 -9.46 1.17 -12.63
N LEU A 67 -9.09 1.91 -11.58
CA LEU A 67 -9.71 1.80 -10.26
C LEU A 67 -11.19 2.18 -10.31
N HIS A 68 -11.57 3.25 -11.01
CA HIS A 68 -12.97 3.63 -11.18
C HIS A 68 -13.77 2.56 -11.92
N ALA A 69 -13.22 1.98 -12.99
CA ALA A 69 -13.87 0.88 -13.71
C ALA A 69 -14.10 -0.35 -12.81
N GLY A 70 -13.20 -0.61 -11.86
CA GLY A 70 -13.32 -1.71 -10.91
C GLY A 70 -14.24 -1.41 -9.72
N LEU A 71 -14.13 -0.23 -9.11
CA LEU A 71 -14.81 0.15 -7.87
C LEU A 71 -16.17 0.84 -8.08
N GLY A 72 -16.38 1.47 -9.24
CA GLY A 72 -17.49 2.38 -9.48
C GLY A 72 -17.32 3.74 -8.80
N ALA A 73 -18.41 4.44 -8.56
CA ALA A 73 -18.42 5.67 -7.76
C ALA A 73 -18.14 5.38 -6.29
N CYS A 74 -17.47 6.31 -5.59
CA CYS A 74 -17.08 6.16 -4.19
C CYS A 74 -17.59 7.33 -3.34
N THR A 75 -17.93 7.04 -2.09
CA THR A 75 -18.28 8.02 -1.05
C THR A 75 -17.26 7.91 0.09
N LEU A 76 -16.68 9.05 0.48
CA LEU A 76 -15.71 9.09 1.58
C LEU A 76 -16.42 8.86 2.92
N GLY A 77 -15.93 7.90 3.70
CA GLY A 77 -16.35 7.66 5.07
C GLY A 77 -15.47 8.38 6.10
N ALA A 78 -15.58 7.95 7.35
CA ALA A 78 -14.77 8.49 8.44
C ALA A 78 -13.28 8.17 8.27
N ILE A 79 -12.43 9.00 8.87
CA ILE A 79 -11.01 8.71 8.99
C ILE A 79 -10.81 7.44 9.81
N LYS A 80 -10.10 6.46 9.24
CA LYS A 80 -9.71 5.22 9.90
C LYS A 80 -8.56 5.45 10.88
N ARG A 81 -7.57 6.24 10.45
CA ARG A 81 -6.36 6.52 11.23
C ARG A 81 -5.68 7.77 10.73
N ALA A 82 -5.24 8.63 11.65
CA ALA A 82 -4.30 9.72 11.36
C ALA A 82 -2.90 9.31 11.86
N THR A 83 -1.90 9.44 11.01
CA THR A 83 -0.48 9.22 11.36
C THR A 83 0.20 10.51 11.79
N SER A 84 -0.28 11.64 11.28
CA SER A 84 0.16 12.99 11.63
C SER A 84 -0.96 13.99 11.30
N PRO A 85 -0.83 15.28 11.67
CA PRO A 85 -1.80 16.29 11.25
C PRO A 85 -1.99 16.39 9.72
N TRP A 86 -0.97 15.99 8.94
CA TRP A 86 -0.90 16.10 7.48
C TRP A 86 -1.10 14.78 6.75
N SER A 87 -1.30 13.67 7.46
CA SER A 87 -1.36 12.33 6.85
C SER A 87 -2.40 11.47 7.55
N GLY A 88 -3.25 10.85 6.73
CA GLY A 88 -4.36 10.07 7.24
C GLY A 88 -4.90 9.10 6.21
N VAL A 89 -5.63 8.14 6.75
CA VAL A 89 -6.19 7.01 6.04
C VAL A 89 -7.70 7.05 6.24
N TYR A 90 -8.44 7.06 5.15
CA TYR A 90 -9.89 7.11 5.12
C TYR A 90 -10.45 5.81 4.54
N ARG A 91 -11.61 5.38 5.05
CA ARG A 91 -12.41 4.38 4.34
C ARG A 91 -13.24 5.09 3.29
N ALA A 92 -13.37 4.49 2.11
CA ALA A 92 -14.32 4.90 1.09
C ALA A 92 -15.23 3.71 0.78
N LYS A 93 -16.54 3.97 0.72
CA LYS A 93 -17.55 3.01 0.27
C LYS A 93 -17.79 3.23 -1.21
N CYS A 94 -17.58 2.23 -2.04
CA CYS A 94 -17.80 2.30 -3.48
C CYS A 94 -18.90 1.32 -3.92
N GLU A 95 -19.37 1.46 -5.15
CA GLU A 95 -20.46 0.63 -5.70
C GLU A 95 -20.09 -0.86 -5.75
N HIS A 96 -18.84 -1.17 -6.09
CA HIS A 96 -18.35 -2.55 -6.30
C HIS A 96 -17.34 -2.99 -5.24
N GLY A 97 -17.34 -2.35 -4.07
CA GLY A 97 -16.49 -2.74 -2.95
C GLY A 97 -16.07 -1.57 -2.08
N ASP A 98 -15.19 -1.85 -1.12
CA ASP A 98 -14.63 -0.83 -0.26
C ASP A 98 -13.23 -0.44 -0.74
N ALA A 99 -12.84 0.80 -0.48
CA ALA A 99 -11.50 1.28 -0.73
C ALA A 99 -10.90 1.97 0.50
N GLU A 100 -9.57 2.04 0.54
CA GLU A 100 -8.80 2.77 1.53
C GLU A 100 -8.02 3.87 0.84
N LEU A 101 -8.29 5.12 1.22
CA LEU A 101 -7.61 6.29 0.69
C LEU A 101 -6.60 6.79 1.71
N THR A 102 -5.32 6.70 1.38
CA THR A 102 -4.27 7.39 2.13
C THR A 102 -4.00 8.74 1.47
N VAL A 103 -4.01 9.81 2.25
CA VAL A 103 -3.71 11.17 1.79
C VAL A 103 -2.55 11.72 2.60
N ASN A 104 -1.63 12.41 1.91
CA ASN A 104 -0.54 13.16 2.50
C ASN A 104 -0.59 14.60 2.01
N LEU A 105 -0.43 15.54 2.93
CA LEU A 105 -0.30 16.96 2.67
C LEU A 105 1.13 17.43 2.94
N THR A 106 1.49 18.56 2.35
CA THR A 106 2.69 19.31 2.76
C THR A 106 2.48 19.96 4.13
N SER A 107 3.55 20.14 4.89
CA SER A 107 3.54 20.86 6.18
C SER A 107 3.65 22.39 6.01
N ALA A 108 3.26 22.92 4.85
CA ALA A 108 3.33 24.35 4.54
C ALA A 108 2.17 25.12 5.19
N GLN A 109 2.29 26.44 5.26
CA GLN A 109 1.22 27.31 5.79
C GLN A 109 -0.09 27.17 4.99
N THR A 110 0.01 26.90 3.69
CA THR A 110 -1.11 26.48 2.83
C THR A 110 -0.86 25.04 2.37
N PRO A 111 -1.40 24.03 3.06
CA PRO A 111 -1.07 22.65 2.77
C PRO A 111 -1.63 22.22 1.41
N LYS A 112 -0.79 21.55 0.62
CA LYS A 112 -1.15 20.97 -0.69
C LYS A 112 -1.03 19.46 -0.64
N ILE A 113 -1.71 18.76 -1.55
CA ILE A 113 -1.62 17.30 -1.65
C ILE A 113 -0.23 16.94 -2.17
N SER A 114 0.59 16.34 -1.31
CA SER A 114 1.92 15.85 -1.66
C SER A 114 1.87 14.44 -2.26
N GLY A 115 0.84 13.67 -1.92
CA GLY A 115 0.58 12.38 -2.53
C GLY A 115 -0.67 11.72 -1.97
N PHE A 116 -1.22 10.76 -2.71
CA PHE A 116 -2.29 9.91 -2.23
C PHE A 116 -2.17 8.50 -2.82
N THR A 117 -2.85 7.54 -2.20
CA THR A 117 -2.96 6.17 -2.69
C THR A 117 -4.36 5.68 -2.42
N LEU A 118 -5.01 5.11 -3.43
CA LEU A 118 -6.31 4.47 -3.30
C LEU A 118 -6.13 2.95 -3.46
N GLY A 119 -6.40 2.21 -2.40
CA GLY A 119 -6.37 0.74 -2.41
C GLY A 119 -7.78 0.16 -2.45
N TRP A 120 -8.09 -0.66 -3.44
CA TRP A 120 -9.31 -1.46 -3.49
C TRP A 120 -9.19 -2.64 -2.52
N LEU A 121 -9.97 -2.62 -1.45
CA LEU A 121 -9.95 -3.63 -0.39
C LEU A 121 -10.62 -4.92 -0.87
N ALA A 122 -9.92 -6.04 -0.71
CA ALA A 122 -10.30 -7.34 -1.26
C ALA A 122 -10.65 -7.27 -2.76
N GLY A 123 -10.02 -6.33 -3.47
CA GLY A 123 -10.25 -6.11 -4.90
C GLY A 123 -9.69 -7.22 -5.77
N LYS A 124 -10.11 -7.24 -7.03
CA LYS A 124 -9.58 -8.19 -8.02
C LYS A 124 -8.34 -7.60 -8.71
N PRO A 125 -7.15 -8.21 -8.56
CA PRO A 125 -5.94 -7.76 -9.26
C PRO A 125 -6.08 -7.89 -10.78
N ALA A 126 -5.28 -7.14 -11.52
CA ALA A 126 -5.14 -7.37 -12.95
C ALA A 126 -4.63 -8.81 -13.21
N PRO A 127 -5.10 -9.51 -14.27
CA PRO A 127 -4.73 -10.91 -14.52
C PRO A 127 -3.22 -11.14 -14.60
N GLU A 128 -2.47 -10.22 -15.20
CA GLU A 128 -1.00 -10.31 -15.31
C GLU A 128 -0.34 -10.21 -13.92
N LEU A 129 -0.78 -9.28 -13.07
CA LEU A 129 -0.28 -9.14 -11.71
C LEU A 129 -0.59 -10.38 -10.87
N GLN A 130 -1.79 -10.95 -11.02
CA GLN A 130 -2.19 -12.20 -10.35
C GLN A 130 -1.28 -13.36 -10.76
N ALA A 131 -1.05 -13.54 -12.06
CA ALA A 131 -0.19 -14.61 -12.57
C ALA A 131 1.26 -14.48 -12.08
N VAL A 132 1.79 -13.26 -12.03
CA VAL A 132 3.13 -12.98 -11.49
C VAL A 132 3.19 -13.29 -9.99
N ALA A 133 2.16 -12.93 -9.22
CA ALA A 133 2.09 -13.24 -7.79
C ALA A 133 2.06 -14.76 -7.53
N GLU A 134 1.24 -15.49 -8.28
CA GLU A 134 1.12 -16.95 -8.20
C GLU A 134 2.43 -17.66 -8.57
N ALA A 135 3.14 -17.18 -9.60
CA ALA A 135 4.43 -17.74 -10.01
C ALA A 135 5.55 -17.44 -9.01
N ALA A 136 5.53 -16.27 -8.37
CA ALA A 136 6.58 -15.87 -7.42
C ALA A 136 6.36 -16.39 -6.00
N ALA A 137 5.12 -16.68 -5.58
CA ALA A 137 4.83 -17.13 -4.22
C ALA A 137 5.56 -18.42 -3.80
N PRO A 138 5.74 -19.45 -4.66
CA PRO A 138 6.52 -20.65 -4.33
C PRO A 138 7.98 -20.35 -3.94
N LEU A 139 8.55 -19.23 -4.40
CA LEU A 139 9.92 -18.83 -4.03
C LEU A 139 10.08 -18.62 -2.52
N LEU A 140 9.00 -18.28 -1.80
CA LEU A 140 9.02 -18.16 -0.34
C LEU A 140 9.30 -19.50 0.36
N ALA A 141 8.90 -20.61 -0.25
CA ALA A 141 9.16 -21.95 0.28
C ALA A 141 10.53 -22.47 -0.17
N GLN A 142 10.93 -22.18 -1.41
CA GLN A 142 12.22 -22.61 -1.94
C GLN A 142 12.66 -21.68 -3.06
N PHE A 143 13.85 -21.11 -2.95
CA PHE A 143 14.41 -20.27 -4.00
C PHE A 143 14.69 -21.11 -5.26
N ASP A 144 14.11 -20.68 -6.38
CA ASP A 144 14.37 -21.20 -7.72
C ASP A 144 14.94 -20.08 -8.60
N GLU A 145 16.12 -20.33 -9.16
CA GLU A 145 16.85 -19.31 -9.93
C GLU A 145 16.20 -19.02 -11.28
N ALA A 146 15.61 -20.02 -11.94
CA ALA A 146 14.93 -19.85 -13.22
C ALA A 146 13.69 -18.96 -13.06
N THR A 147 12.85 -19.24 -12.07
CA THR A 147 11.67 -18.44 -11.72
C THR A 147 12.07 -17.01 -11.32
N PHE A 148 13.15 -16.84 -10.55
CA PHE A 148 13.66 -15.51 -10.22
C PHE A 148 14.02 -14.71 -11.48
N LEU A 149 14.82 -15.27 -12.38
CA LEU A 149 15.24 -14.59 -13.62
C LEU A 149 14.08 -14.34 -14.60
N ALA A 150 13.04 -15.19 -14.58
CA ALA A 150 11.87 -15.03 -15.41
C ALA A 150 10.96 -13.88 -14.93
N HIS A 151 10.72 -13.78 -13.62
CA HIS A 151 9.68 -12.91 -13.07
C HIS A 151 10.20 -11.62 -12.43
N PHE A 152 11.47 -11.54 -12.03
CA PHE A 152 12.01 -10.34 -11.39
C PHE A 152 12.70 -9.43 -12.40
N SER A 153 12.64 -8.13 -12.12
CA SER A 153 13.32 -7.12 -12.95
C SER A 153 14.85 -7.28 -12.81
N PRO A 154 15.65 -6.95 -13.85
CA PRO A 154 17.11 -7.03 -13.75
C PRO A 154 17.73 -6.18 -12.63
N GLY A 155 17.04 -5.11 -12.21
CA GLY A 155 17.46 -4.28 -11.09
C GLY A 155 17.16 -4.89 -9.71
N PHE A 156 16.36 -5.96 -9.64
CA PHE A 156 16.03 -6.61 -8.38
C PHE A 156 17.22 -7.43 -7.87
N ARG A 157 17.65 -7.17 -6.64
CA ARG A 157 18.81 -7.86 -6.07
C ARG A 157 18.42 -9.25 -5.59
N ARG A 158 19.04 -10.29 -6.16
CA ARG A 158 18.90 -11.69 -5.70
C ARG A 158 19.09 -11.82 -4.19
N SER A 159 20.12 -11.16 -3.63
CA SER A 159 20.42 -11.19 -2.20
C SER A 159 19.31 -10.62 -1.32
N ALA A 160 18.53 -9.66 -1.82
CA ALA A 160 17.36 -9.14 -1.13
C ALA A 160 16.25 -10.19 -1.06
N LEU A 161 15.98 -10.89 -2.17
CA LEU A 161 14.98 -11.95 -2.18
C LEU A 161 15.38 -13.13 -1.29
N THR A 162 16.62 -13.60 -1.37
CA THR A 162 17.07 -14.72 -0.54
C THR A 162 17.02 -14.40 0.95
N ARG A 163 17.25 -13.14 1.33
CA ARG A 163 17.05 -12.67 2.71
C ARG A 163 15.59 -12.70 3.10
N THR A 164 14.70 -12.14 2.29
CA THR A 164 13.24 -12.21 2.53
C THR A 164 12.77 -13.65 2.70
N ILE A 165 13.26 -14.57 1.87
CA ILE A 165 12.90 -16.00 1.98
C ILE A 165 13.36 -16.58 3.31
N ALA A 166 14.61 -16.34 3.71
CA ALA A 166 15.14 -16.84 4.98
C ALA A 166 14.37 -16.28 6.19
N ASP A 167 14.08 -14.97 6.19
CA ASP A 167 13.33 -14.30 7.25
C ASP A 167 11.90 -14.88 7.34
N VAL A 168 11.22 -15.05 6.20
CA VAL A 168 9.87 -15.63 6.14
C VAL A 168 9.85 -17.08 6.63
N GLN A 169 10.81 -17.91 6.20
CA GLN A 169 10.88 -19.30 6.65
C GLN A 169 11.15 -19.40 8.16
N PHE A 170 11.98 -18.52 8.69
CA PHE A 170 12.29 -18.47 10.12
C PHE A 170 11.05 -18.04 10.93
N GLU A 171 10.47 -16.89 10.59
CA GLU A 171 9.37 -16.27 11.35
C GLU A 171 8.02 -16.98 11.14
N HIS A 172 7.75 -17.40 9.90
CA HIS A 172 6.43 -17.84 9.47
C HIS A 172 6.37 -19.28 8.97
N GLY A 173 7.52 -19.92 8.71
CA GLY A 173 7.57 -21.25 8.09
C GLY A 173 7.10 -21.23 6.64
N ALA A 174 6.59 -22.38 6.15
CA ALA A 174 6.06 -22.46 4.79
C ALA A 174 4.81 -21.58 4.63
N CYS A 175 4.79 -20.74 3.60
CA CYS A 175 3.68 -19.85 3.28
C CYS A 175 3.09 -20.15 1.91
N GLN A 176 1.78 -20.02 1.79
CA GLN A 176 1.03 -20.10 0.53
C GLN A 176 0.34 -18.77 0.25
N LEU A 177 0.23 -18.43 -1.03
CA LEU A 177 -0.51 -17.25 -1.47
C LEU A 177 -2.00 -17.43 -1.14
N GLY A 178 -2.57 -16.45 -0.47
CA GLY A 178 -4.00 -16.37 -0.19
C GLY A 178 -4.68 -15.29 -1.02
N ASP A 179 -5.86 -14.87 -0.57
CA ASP A 179 -6.67 -13.89 -1.28
C ASP A 179 -6.01 -12.49 -1.28
N PRO A 180 -6.26 -11.67 -2.32
CA PRO A 180 -5.90 -10.26 -2.31
C PRO A 180 -6.53 -9.55 -1.10
N LEU A 181 -5.72 -8.79 -0.37
CA LEU A 181 -6.17 -7.92 0.72
C LEU A 181 -6.42 -6.50 0.23
N GLU A 182 -5.58 -6.01 -0.68
CA GLU A 182 -5.64 -4.66 -1.21
C GLU A 182 -5.01 -4.61 -2.61
N VAL A 183 -5.66 -3.93 -3.56
CA VAL A 183 -5.15 -3.71 -4.91
C VAL A 183 -4.99 -2.22 -5.16
N ARG A 184 -3.78 -1.77 -5.48
CA ARG A 184 -3.41 -0.37 -5.72
C ARG A 184 -3.12 -0.16 -7.20
N GLY A 185 -4.17 -0.23 -7.99
CA GLY A 185 -4.07 -0.18 -9.44
C GLY A 185 -3.61 -1.50 -10.08
N PRO A 186 -3.36 -1.49 -11.40
CA PRO A 186 -3.13 -2.72 -12.17
C PRO A 186 -1.77 -3.39 -11.93
N ARG A 187 -0.85 -2.76 -11.18
CA ARG A 187 0.54 -3.21 -11.03
C ARG A 187 0.98 -3.43 -9.60
N GLU A 188 0.16 -3.11 -8.61
CA GLU A 188 0.50 -3.27 -7.20
C GLU A 188 -0.66 -3.92 -6.47
N ALA A 189 -0.36 -4.98 -5.72
CA ALA A 189 -1.33 -5.66 -4.87
C ALA A 189 -0.65 -6.21 -3.62
N THR A 190 -1.43 -6.29 -2.56
CA THR A 190 -1.06 -6.96 -1.31
C THR A 190 -1.96 -8.16 -1.12
N TYR A 191 -1.35 -9.31 -0.88
CA TYR A 191 -2.01 -10.61 -0.70
C TYR A 191 -1.88 -11.08 0.74
N ALA A 192 -2.87 -11.82 1.22
CA ALA A 192 -2.72 -12.62 2.43
C ALA A 192 -1.71 -13.75 2.17
N LEU A 193 -0.90 -14.08 3.17
CA LEU A 193 -0.12 -15.31 3.17
C LEU A 193 -0.66 -16.24 4.26
N LYS A 194 -1.00 -17.46 3.85
CA LYS A 194 -1.36 -18.55 4.76
C LYS A 194 -0.07 -19.29 5.11
N CYS A 195 0.46 -19.02 6.29
CA CYS A 195 1.74 -19.56 6.74
C CYS A 195 1.56 -20.63 7.82
N ALA A 196 2.53 -21.53 7.95
CA ALA A 196 2.56 -22.55 8.99
C ALA A 196 2.62 -21.95 10.41
N LYS A 197 3.24 -20.77 10.55
CA LYS A 197 3.36 -20.03 11.81
C LYS A 197 2.87 -18.59 11.66
N GLY A 198 1.69 -18.32 12.21
CA GLY A 198 1.10 -16.98 12.23
C GLY A 198 0.64 -16.51 10.85
N THR A 199 0.41 -15.20 10.73
CA THR A 199 -0.10 -14.57 9.51
C THR A 199 0.88 -13.53 8.99
N ALA A 200 1.03 -13.51 7.66
CA ALA A 200 1.82 -12.53 6.96
C ALA A 200 1.03 -11.99 5.76
N LYS A 201 1.56 -10.94 5.14
CA LYS A 201 1.08 -10.41 3.87
C LYS A 201 2.25 -10.24 2.91
N LEU A 202 1.97 -10.39 1.63
CA LEU A 202 2.92 -10.20 0.54
C LEU A 202 2.48 -9.00 -0.29
N SER A 203 3.29 -7.94 -0.30
CA SER A 203 3.12 -6.79 -1.18
C SER A 203 4.01 -6.95 -2.41
N ILE A 204 3.41 -6.91 -3.60
CA ILE A 204 4.09 -7.05 -4.89
C ILE A 204 3.80 -5.82 -5.74
N ALA A 205 4.84 -5.30 -6.40
CA ALA A 205 4.70 -4.34 -7.49
C ALA A 205 5.47 -4.81 -8.72
N VAL A 206 4.89 -4.60 -9.90
CA VAL A 206 5.50 -4.93 -11.21
C VAL A 206 5.77 -3.68 -12.04
N ASP A 207 6.74 -3.77 -12.95
CA ASP A 207 7.09 -2.71 -13.88
C ASP A 207 6.09 -2.57 -15.05
N ARG A 208 6.52 -1.84 -16.09
CA ARG A 208 5.74 -1.64 -17.32
C ARG A 208 6.28 -2.39 -18.52
N GLY A 209 7.20 -3.31 -18.30
CA GLY A 209 7.70 -4.20 -19.35
C GLY A 209 6.58 -5.09 -19.88
N GLN A 210 6.84 -5.68 -21.04
CA GLN A 210 6.08 -6.79 -21.57
C GLN A 210 7.08 -7.92 -21.88
N PRO A 211 7.13 -8.99 -21.07
CA PRO A 211 6.28 -9.26 -19.89
C PRO A 211 6.57 -8.32 -18.70
N ALA A 212 5.56 -8.04 -17.86
CA ALA A 212 5.76 -7.27 -16.63
C ALA A 212 6.63 -8.05 -15.63
N ARG A 213 7.55 -7.36 -14.96
CA ARG A 213 8.49 -7.95 -14.00
C ARG A 213 8.40 -7.32 -12.62
N ILE A 214 8.63 -8.12 -11.59
CA ILE A 214 8.61 -7.73 -10.19
C ILE A 214 9.73 -6.73 -9.91
N VAL A 215 9.35 -5.56 -9.41
CA VAL A 215 10.25 -4.50 -8.92
C VAL A 215 10.21 -4.36 -7.41
N SER A 216 9.12 -4.80 -6.76
CA SER A 216 8.99 -4.85 -5.30
C SER A 216 8.37 -6.18 -4.88
N PHE A 217 8.98 -6.82 -3.88
CA PHE A 217 8.51 -8.06 -3.28
C PHE A 217 8.82 -8.02 -1.79
N GLN A 218 7.80 -7.75 -0.98
CA GLN A 218 7.95 -7.48 0.45
C GLN A 218 6.98 -8.34 1.24
N VAL A 219 7.49 -9.06 2.23
CA VAL A 219 6.66 -9.80 3.19
C VAL A 219 6.71 -9.10 4.53
N ALA A 220 5.54 -8.96 5.16
CA ALA A 220 5.43 -8.37 6.48
C ALA A 220 4.44 -9.17 7.32
N SER A 221 4.71 -9.31 8.62
CA SER A 221 3.75 -9.90 9.54
C SER A 221 2.51 -9.02 9.71
N THR A 222 1.34 -9.65 9.88
CA THR A 222 0.06 -8.97 10.13
C THR A 222 -0.45 -9.13 11.56
N GLY A 223 0.35 -9.74 12.44
CA GLY A 223 0.05 -9.95 13.85
C GLY A 223 1.31 -9.91 14.72
N PRO A 224 1.20 -10.17 16.04
CA PRO A 224 2.37 -10.29 16.90
C PRO A 224 3.25 -11.45 16.42
N LEU A 225 4.56 -11.18 16.24
CA LEU A 225 5.55 -12.20 15.90
C LEU A 225 5.56 -13.28 17.00
N PRO A 226 5.72 -14.58 16.65
CA PRO A 226 5.92 -15.61 17.66
C PRO A 226 7.16 -15.27 18.50
N ALA A 227 7.04 -15.40 19.83
CA ALA A 227 8.17 -15.16 20.73
C ALA A 227 9.34 -16.07 20.34
N CYS A 228 10.53 -15.49 20.14
CA CYS A 228 11.76 -16.24 19.96
C CYS A 228 11.92 -17.20 21.15
N ARG A 229 11.99 -18.50 20.87
CA ARG A 229 12.29 -19.53 21.86
C ARG A 229 13.76 -19.91 21.78
#